data_AF-G5SQ55-F1
#
_entry.id   AF-G5SQ55-F1
#
_cell.length_a   1.000
_cell.length_b   1.000
_cell.length_c   1.000
_cell.angle_alpha   90.00
_cell.angle_beta   90.00
_cell.angle_gamma   90.00
#
_symmetry.space_group_name_H-M   'P 1'
#
loop_
_entity.id
_entity.type
_entity.pdbx_description
1 polymer ?
#
loop_
_entity_poly.entity_id
_entity_poly.type
_entity_poly.pdbx_seq_one_letter_code
_entity_poly.pdbx_strand_id
1 'polypeptide(L)'
;MLLPEGDAVCEVADLTEELDISTPFDIVVCKDVLPYIPEKSASTAIRNLARLSSHFILLSWNVPDAVAAFPHRDMTDEDIIPHFENEGYTVERYMTARLHVVLKRKDCCVLTRRNLPLINY
;
A
#
# COMPACT_ATOMS: atom_id res chain seq x y z
N MET A 1 2.93 11.83 -15.94
CA MET A 1 2.89 12.54 -14.64
C MET A 1 1.60 12.07 -13.97
N LEU A 2 1.69 11.47 -12.77
CA LEU A 2 0.57 10.74 -12.12
C LEU A 2 -0.32 11.62 -11.22
N LEU A 3 0.02 12.90 -11.05
CA LEU A 3 -0.69 13.82 -10.16
C LEU A 3 -1.52 14.83 -10.97
N PRO A 4 -2.69 15.27 -10.45
CA PRO A 4 -3.48 16.35 -11.02
C PRO A 4 -2.67 17.63 -11.26
N GLU A 5 -3.10 18.46 -12.21
CA GLU A 5 -2.49 19.77 -12.43
C GLU A 5 -2.57 20.62 -11.15
N GLY A 6 -1.41 21.08 -10.67
CA GLY A 6 -1.28 21.91 -9.46
C GLY A 6 -0.78 21.17 -8.23
N ASP A 7 -0.72 19.84 -8.24
CA ASP A 7 -0.12 19.06 -7.16
C ASP A 7 1.39 19.02 -7.32
N ALA A 8 2.09 19.43 -6.27
CA ALA A 8 3.54 19.28 -6.16
C ALA A 8 3.86 17.93 -5.51
N VAL A 9 4.85 17.23 -6.07
CA VAL A 9 5.49 16.12 -5.35
C VAL A 9 6.10 16.72 -4.09
N CYS A 10 5.67 16.26 -2.91
CA CYS A 10 6.27 16.73 -1.66
C CYS A 10 7.74 16.36 -1.62
N GLU A 11 8.07 15.09 -1.83
CA GLU A 11 9.43 14.55 -1.72
C GLU A 11 9.62 13.33 -2.65
N VAL A 12 10.87 13.09 -3.05
CA VAL A 12 11.27 11.89 -3.79
C VAL A 12 11.93 10.93 -2.80
N ALA A 13 11.42 9.70 -2.73
CA ALA A 13 11.92 8.65 -1.85
C ALA A 13 11.99 7.31 -2.59
N ASP A 14 13.05 6.53 -2.34
CA ASP A 14 13.16 5.15 -2.81
C ASP A 14 12.57 4.20 -1.75
N LEU A 15 11.43 3.58 -2.06
CA LEU A 15 10.74 2.68 -1.15
C LEU A 15 11.56 1.40 -0.85
N THR A 16 12.59 1.10 -1.64
CA THR A 16 13.46 -0.08 -1.46
C THR A 16 14.63 0.17 -0.50
N GLU A 17 14.85 1.42 -0.08
CA GLU A 17 15.83 1.82 0.92
C GLU A 17 15.14 2.11 2.26
N GLU A 18 15.84 2.00 3.39
CA GLU A 18 15.25 2.33 4.69
C GLU A 18 14.92 3.82 4.77
N LEU A 19 13.63 4.13 4.96
CA LEU A 19 13.17 5.51 5.05
C LEU A 19 13.29 6.03 6.49
N ASP A 20 13.76 7.26 6.65
CA ASP A 20 13.67 7.99 7.92
C ASP A 20 12.28 8.64 8.01
N ILE A 21 11.50 8.23 9.00
CA ILE A 21 10.09 8.60 9.14
C ILE A 21 9.91 9.14 10.55
N SER A 22 9.93 10.46 10.68
CA SER A 22 9.77 11.14 11.96
C SER A 22 8.32 11.18 12.43
N THR A 23 7.37 11.24 11.50
CA THR A 23 5.93 11.33 11.82
C THR A 23 5.13 10.57 10.78
N PRO A 24 4.43 9.49 11.16
CA PRO A 24 3.59 8.72 10.24
C PRO A 24 2.32 9.48 9.87
N PHE A 25 1.83 9.24 8.65
CA PHE A 25 0.53 9.71 8.16
C PHE A 25 -0.60 8.83 8.69
N ASP A 26 -1.78 9.42 8.92
CA ASP A 26 -2.97 8.66 9.30
C ASP A 26 -3.39 7.65 8.23
N ILE A 27 -3.25 8.05 6.96
CA ILE A 27 -3.61 7.24 5.81
C ILE A 27 -2.47 7.27 4.80
N VAL A 28 -2.04 6.10 4.35
CA VAL A 28 -1.12 5.92 3.22
C VAL A 28 -1.87 5.27 2.06
N VAL A 29 -1.63 5.76 0.85
CA VAL A 29 -2.17 5.15 -0.38
C VAL A 29 -1.01 4.62 -1.20
N CYS A 30 -0.92 3.29 -1.34
CA CYS A 30 0.04 2.62 -2.20
C CYS A 30 -0.71 2.05 -3.41
N LYS A 31 -0.78 2.86 -4.47
CA LYS A 31 -1.56 2.52 -5.67
C LYS A 31 -0.67 1.87 -6.74
N ASP A 32 -0.84 0.57 -6.92
CA ASP A 32 -0.26 -0.21 -8.02
C ASP A 32 1.29 -0.16 -8.06
N VAL A 33 1.96 0.08 -6.94
CA VAL A 33 3.43 0.27 -6.88
C VAL A 33 4.18 -1.04 -6.64
N LEU A 34 3.69 -1.90 -5.73
CA LEU A 34 4.39 -3.11 -5.30
C LEU A 34 4.76 -4.10 -6.43
N PRO A 35 3.96 -4.27 -7.51
CA PRO A 35 4.34 -5.11 -8.65
C PRO A 35 5.70 -4.75 -9.27
N TYR A 36 6.09 -3.48 -9.19
CA TYR A 36 7.33 -2.97 -9.78
C TYR A 36 8.52 -2.99 -8.80
N ILE A 37 8.27 -3.32 -7.52
CA ILE A 37 9.34 -3.50 -6.54
C ILE A 37 9.96 -4.89 -6.74
N PRO A 38 11.30 -5.01 -6.87
CA PRO A 38 11.97 -6.30 -6.95
C PRO A 38 11.67 -7.17 -5.72
N GLU A 39 11.51 -8.47 -5.91
CA GLU A 39 11.15 -9.41 -4.83
C GLU A 39 12.09 -9.33 -3.63
N LYS A 40 13.41 -9.24 -3.88
CA LYS A 40 14.45 -9.09 -2.85
C LYS A 40 14.27 -7.85 -1.95
N SER A 41 13.55 -6.83 -2.43
CA SER A 41 13.32 -5.57 -1.75
C SER A 41 11.87 -5.41 -1.27
N ALA A 42 10.99 -6.38 -1.54
CA ALA A 42 9.57 -6.29 -1.20
C ALA A 42 9.34 -6.13 0.31
N SER A 43 10.10 -6.85 1.14
CA SER A 43 10.02 -6.76 2.60
C SER A 43 10.36 -5.35 3.11
N THR A 44 11.45 -4.75 2.61
CA THR A 44 11.83 -3.37 2.95
C THR A 44 10.75 -2.37 2.54
N ALA A 45 10.22 -2.51 1.31
CA ALA A 45 9.17 -1.64 0.82
C ALA A 45 7.88 -1.72 1.66
N ILE A 46 7.48 -2.93 2.03
CA ILE A 46 6.31 -3.16 2.88
C ILE A 46 6.52 -2.58 4.28
N ARG A 47 7.70 -2.79 4.88
CA ARG A 47 8.06 -2.19 6.17
C ARG A 47 8.00 -0.67 6.12
N ASN A 48 8.53 -0.06 5.07
CA ASN A 48 8.48 1.38 4.89
C ASN A 48 7.04 1.89 4.81
N LEU A 49 6.17 1.24 4.02
CA LEU A 49 4.74 1.57 3.97
C LEU A 49 4.07 1.44 5.35
N ALA A 50 4.38 0.38 6.08
CA ALA A 50 3.86 0.13 7.42
C ALA A 50 4.31 1.18 8.44
N ARG A 51 5.55 1.67 8.32
CA ARG A 51 6.11 2.76 9.13
C ARG A 51 5.55 4.13 8.74
N LEU A 52 5.26 4.36 7.46
CA LEU A 52 4.67 5.60 6.95
C LEU A 52 3.22 5.78 7.42
N SER A 53 2.51 4.69 7.72
CA SER A 53 1.12 4.73 8.17
C SER A 53 1.00 4.55 9.69
N SER A 54 0.15 5.35 10.32
CA SER A 54 -0.24 5.16 11.73
C SER A 54 -1.54 4.36 11.86
N HIS A 55 -2.48 4.48 10.92
CA HIS A 55 -3.79 3.83 11.01
C HIS A 55 -4.12 2.96 9.79
N PHE A 56 -4.23 3.55 8.60
CA PHE A 56 -4.77 2.88 7.42
C PHE A 56 -3.82 2.91 6.23
N ILE A 57 -3.77 1.79 5.50
CA ILE A 57 -3.12 1.71 4.20
C ILE A 57 -4.17 1.29 3.17
N LEU A 58 -4.41 2.12 2.16
CA LEU A 58 -5.10 1.70 0.94
C LEU A 58 -4.07 1.14 -0.02
N LEU A 59 -4.22 -0.14 -0.37
CA LEU A 59 -3.27 -0.87 -1.18
C LEU A 59 -3.94 -1.37 -2.46
N SER A 60 -3.26 -1.24 -3.59
CA SER A 60 -3.65 -1.89 -4.84
C SER A 60 -2.43 -2.37 -5.62
N TRP A 61 -2.61 -3.36 -6.48
CA TRP A 61 -1.50 -3.98 -7.23
C TRP A 61 -1.91 -4.39 -8.66
N ASN A 62 -2.78 -3.62 -9.32
CA ASN A 62 -3.09 -3.86 -10.74
C ASN A 62 -1.88 -3.54 -11.60
N VAL A 63 -1.66 -4.34 -12.62
CA VAL A 63 -0.79 -3.99 -13.74
C VAL A 63 -1.67 -3.78 -14.97
N PRO A 64 -1.93 -2.52 -15.39
CA PRO A 64 -2.69 -2.26 -16.61
C PRO A 64 -1.99 -2.82 -17.85
N ASP A 65 -2.76 -3.31 -18.83
CA ASP A 65 -2.22 -3.84 -20.10
C ASP A 65 -1.26 -2.87 -20.80
N ALA A 66 -1.52 -1.56 -20.71
CA ALA A 66 -0.69 -0.51 -21.29
C ALA A 66 0.76 -0.49 -20.77
N VAL A 67 0.99 -1.05 -19.58
CA VAL A 67 2.30 -1.10 -18.91
C VAL A 67 2.77 -2.53 -18.63
N ALA A 68 2.01 -3.55 -19.07
CA ALA A 68 2.36 -4.96 -18.91
C ALA A 68 3.64 -5.37 -19.64
N ALA A 69 4.12 -4.56 -20.59
CA ALA A 69 5.41 -4.79 -21.25
C ALA A 69 6.62 -4.48 -20.36
N PHE A 70 6.45 -3.72 -19.27
CA PHE A 70 7.54 -3.42 -18.33
C PHE A 70 7.74 -4.59 -17.35
N PRO A 71 8.96 -4.80 -16.84
CA PRO A 71 9.19 -5.78 -15.79
C PRO A 71 8.30 -5.52 -14.57
N HIS A 72 7.49 -6.50 -14.20
CA HIS A 72 6.62 -6.49 -13.04
C HIS A 72 6.50 -7.91 -12.47
N ARG A 73 5.99 -8.00 -11.24
CA ARG A 73 5.63 -9.26 -10.61
C ARG A 73 4.11 -9.44 -10.66
N ASP A 74 3.69 -10.65 -10.96
CA ASP A 74 2.33 -11.09 -10.64
C ASP A 74 2.24 -11.22 -9.12
N MET A 75 1.26 -10.57 -8.51
CA MET A 75 1.07 -10.57 -7.06
C MET A 75 -0.34 -10.98 -6.71
N THR A 76 -0.48 -11.84 -5.70
CA THR A 76 -1.75 -12.21 -5.11
C THR A 76 -1.87 -11.70 -3.68
N ASP A 77 -3.05 -11.89 -3.09
CA ASP A 77 -3.31 -11.62 -1.67
C ASP A 77 -2.32 -12.40 -0.78
N GLU A 78 -2.04 -13.66 -1.12
CA GLU A 78 -1.12 -14.54 -0.40
C GLU A 78 0.34 -14.05 -0.42
N ASP A 79 0.74 -13.33 -1.47
CA ASP A 79 2.09 -12.77 -1.58
C ASP A 79 2.27 -11.47 -0.80
N ILE A 80 1.18 -10.77 -0.47
CA ILE A 80 1.19 -9.41 0.06
C ILE A 80 0.80 -9.39 1.54
N ILE A 81 -0.37 -9.95 1.86
CA ILE A 81 -1.03 -9.78 3.15
C ILE A 81 -0.15 -10.30 4.30
N PRO A 82 0.47 -11.49 4.23
CA PRO A 82 1.28 -12.01 5.34
C PRO A 82 2.43 -11.08 5.74
N HIS A 83 3.02 -10.35 4.78
CA HIS A 83 4.09 -9.40 5.08
C HIS A 83 3.57 -8.19 5.88
N PHE A 84 2.40 -7.66 5.54
CA PHE A 84 1.77 -6.59 6.30
C PHE A 84 1.30 -7.06 7.68
N GLU A 85 0.87 -8.32 7.81
CA GLU A 85 0.50 -8.90 9.09
C GLU A 85 1.69 -8.97 10.06
N ASN A 86 2.89 -9.28 9.55
CA ASN A 86 4.12 -9.25 10.34
C ASN A 86 4.48 -7.83 10.82
N GLU A 87 4.09 -6.81 10.07
CA GLU A 87 4.27 -5.40 10.42
C GLU A 87 3.10 -4.84 11.27
N GLY A 88 2.21 -5.71 11.74
CA GLY A 88 1.13 -5.36 12.67
C GLY A 88 -0.15 -4.83 12.02
N TYR A 89 -0.36 -5.10 10.74
CA TYR A 89 -1.61 -4.76 10.03
C TYR A 89 -2.54 -5.97 9.87
N THR A 90 -3.80 -5.69 9.55
CA THR A 90 -4.79 -6.68 9.11
C THR A 90 -5.65 -6.09 8.01
N VAL A 91 -6.22 -6.94 7.17
CA VAL A 91 -7.25 -6.50 6.20
C VAL A 91 -8.51 -6.06 6.96
N GLU A 92 -8.92 -4.82 6.75
CA GLU A 92 -10.22 -4.32 7.16
C GLU A 92 -11.27 -4.79 6.15
N ARG A 93 -12.10 -5.75 6.57
CA ARG A 93 -12.96 -6.54 5.66
C ARG A 93 -14.10 -5.71 5.07
N TYR A 94 -14.70 -4.82 5.86
CA TYR A 94 -15.89 -4.10 5.43
C TYR A 94 -15.55 -3.06 4.34
N MET A 95 -14.53 -2.24 4.59
CA MET A 95 -14.03 -1.21 3.68
C MET A 95 -13.38 -1.84 2.46
N THR A 96 -12.66 -2.96 2.60
CA THR A 96 -12.15 -3.72 1.45
C THR A 96 -13.29 -4.20 0.54
N ALA A 97 -14.33 -4.81 1.10
CA ALA A 97 -15.49 -5.25 0.31
C ALA A 97 -16.19 -4.07 -0.40
N ARG A 98 -16.33 -2.93 0.28
CA ARG A 98 -16.86 -1.71 -0.34
C ARG A 98 -15.97 -1.19 -1.46
N LEU A 99 -14.65 -1.20 -1.27
CA LEU A 99 -13.69 -0.78 -2.27
C LEU A 99 -13.79 -1.65 -3.53
N HIS A 100 -13.91 -2.98 -3.36
CA HIS A 100 -14.12 -3.91 -4.49
C HIS A 100 -15.36 -3.60 -5.30
N VAL A 101 -16.47 -3.25 -4.64
CA VAL A 101 -17.73 -2.89 -5.31
C VAL A 101 -17.58 -1.57 -6.07
N VAL A 102 -16.98 -0.56 -5.44
CA VAL A 102 -16.83 0.79 -6.03
C VAL A 102 -15.89 0.75 -7.23
N LEU A 103 -14.76 0.05 -7.12
CA LEU A 103 -13.75 -0.02 -8.17
C LEU A 103 -13.98 -1.15 -9.18
N LYS A 104 -14.91 -2.07 -8.92
CA LYS A 104 -15.20 -3.26 -9.74
C LYS A 104 -13.96 -4.14 -9.99
N ARG A 105 -13.10 -4.29 -8.99
CA ARG A 105 -11.85 -5.09 -9.03
C ARG A 105 -11.50 -5.63 -7.65
N LYS A 106 -10.61 -6.63 -7.55
CA LYS A 106 -10.32 -7.37 -6.30
C LYS A 106 -8.87 -7.30 -5.83
N ASP A 107 -7.99 -6.88 -6.70
CA ASP A 107 -6.55 -6.64 -6.53
C ASP A 107 -6.26 -5.31 -5.79
N CYS A 108 -7.02 -5.09 -4.72
CA CYS A 108 -6.86 -3.98 -3.80
C CYS A 108 -7.47 -4.32 -2.44
N CYS A 109 -6.98 -3.70 -1.38
CA CYS A 109 -7.51 -3.86 -0.04
C CYS A 109 -7.27 -2.62 0.83
N VAL A 110 -8.00 -2.59 1.95
CA VAL A 110 -7.76 -1.63 3.03
C VAL A 110 -7.14 -2.40 4.18
N LEU A 111 -5.94 -1.98 4.60
CA LEU A 111 -5.27 -2.48 5.78
C LEU A 111 -5.48 -1.52 6.94
N THR A 112 -5.69 -2.05 8.13
CA THR A 112 -5.79 -1.30 9.39
C THR A 112 -4.78 -1.84 10.39
N ARG A 113 -4.20 -0.95 11.19
CA ARG A 113 -3.21 -1.32 12.21
C ARG A 113 -3.88 -2.04 13.38
N ARG A 114 -3.30 -3.17 13.82
CA ARG A 114 -3.76 -3.90 15.00
C ARG A 114 -3.60 -3.02 16.24
N ASN A 115 -4.56 -3.08 17.15
CA ASN A 115 -4.55 -2.41 18.47
C ASN A 115 -4.55 -0.87 18.44
N LEU A 116 -5.19 -0.24 17.45
CA LEU A 116 -5.53 1.18 17.59
C LEU A 116 -6.41 1.34 18.84
N PRO A 117 -6.07 2.24 19.79
CA PRO A 117 -6.96 2.53 20.90
C PRO A 117 -8.31 2.95 20.32
N LEU A 118 -9.38 2.33 20.80
CA LEU A 118 -10.74 2.70 20.41
C LEU A 118 -10.89 4.20 20.65
N ILE A 119 -10.95 4.98 19.57
CA ILE A 119 -11.31 6.39 19.65
C ILE A 119 -12.80 6.39 19.99
N ASN A 120 -13.10 6.54 21.29
CA ASN A 120 -14.45 6.85 21.74
C ASN A 120 -14.77 8.27 21.24
N TYR A 121 -15.64 8.35 20.23
CA TYR A 121 -16.28 9.58 19.81
C TYR A 121 -17.32 10.03 20.84
#